data_AF-A0A952RK63-F1
#
_entry.id   AF-A0A952RK63-F1
#
_cell.length_a   1.000
_cell.length_b   1.000
_cell.length_c   1.000
_cell.angle_alpha   90.00
_cell.angle_beta   90.00
_cell.angle_gamma   90.00
#
_symmetry.space_group_name_H-M   'P 1'
#
loop_
_entity.id
_entity.type
_entity.pdbx_description
1 polymer ?
#
loop_
_entity_poly.entity_id
_entity_poly.type
_entity_poly.pdbx_seq_one_letter_code
_entity_poly.pdbx_strand_id
1 'polypeptide(L)'
;MFHRFAPLFLLACTAAPRAEPAPKPTPAPALRLAAAPAASPAPAASPAPAASPAPAASTVPAAQPVVASTPPVELVPSSAYPWGPTAPGSDRLNVRFASPPVGFTRVETTEGSFGRFLRALPLQPEGSPVVDFRGNPLYSNGAHPNISAVVDIDVGNKDLQHCADAIIRLHAEWRYGKGERDLTYRAVSGQALSYKGYVAGDRAVIEGKGIVFKRVAAPAKDTHALARGWMDEVFAWAGTASLERDAKKVAFTDVAAGDFFGMSGSPFGHAVLVLDVAKAEDGRVALLLGQSYMPAQSFQVLRPDASTAWFVVEPNDVAVTTPFWQPFLKTSLRRL
;
A
#
# COMPACT_ATOMS: atom_id res chain seq x y z
N MET A 1 -57.82 2.67 -47.59
CA MET A 1 -57.97 4.04 -47.03
C MET A 1 -57.62 3.95 -45.55
N PHE A 2 -56.98 4.99 -45.01
CA PHE A 2 -56.37 5.14 -43.68
C PHE A 2 -54.86 4.89 -43.60
N HIS A 3 -54.19 6.04 -43.43
CA HIS A 3 -52.77 6.30 -43.44
C HIS A 3 -52.14 6.15 -42.06
N ARG A 4 -50.84 5.84 -42.10
CA ARG A 4 -49.86 6.01 -41.02
C ARG A 4 -49.73 7.50 -40.65
N PHE A 5 -49.64 7.80 -39.36
CA PHE A 5 -49.00 9.02 -38.85
C PHE A 5 -48.13 8.67 -37.65
N ALA A 6 -46.84 8.96 -37.77
CA ALA A 6 -45.87 9.00 -36.69
C ALA A 6 -45.74 10.47 -36.21
N PRO A 7 -45.61 10.75 -34.90
CA PRO A 7 -45.38 12.11 -34.45
C PRO A 7 -43.89 12.46 -34.50
N LEU A 8 -43.61 13.57 -35.17
CA LEU A 8 -42.31 14.24 -35.25
C LEU A 8 -42.17 15.18 -34.03
N PHE A 9 -41.27 14.88 -33.10
CA PHE A 9 -40.90 15.82 -32.04
C PHE A 9 -39.78 16.73 -32.53
N LEU A 10 -40.08 18.01 -32.75
CA LEU A 10 -39.09 19.07 -32.94
C LEU A 10 -38.43 19.39 -31.60
N LEU A 11 -37.11 19.20 -31.51
CA LEU A 11 -36.29 19.68 -30.40
C LEU A 11 -35.83 21.11 -30.72
N ALA A 12 -36.33 22.10 -29.98
CA ALA A 12 -35.87 23.48 -30.07
C ALA A 12 -34.51 23.62 -29.36
N CYS A 13 -33.45 23.91 -30.13
CA CYS A 13 -32.15 24.32 -29.59
C CYS A 13 -32.28 25.70 -28.94
N THR A 14 -32.13 25.76 -27.62
CA THR A 14 -31.86 27.02 -26.90
C THR A 14 -30.38 27.07 -26.56
N ALA A 15 -29.73 28.16 -26.96
CA ALA A 15 -28.30 28.37 -26.78
C ALA A 15 -27.96 28.59 -25.29
N ALA A 16 -26.95 27.87 -24.79
CA ALA A 16 -26.41 28.06 -23.46
C ALA A 16 -25.55 29.35 -23.38
N PRO A 17 -25.58 30.09 -22.25
CA PRO A 17 -24.74 31.27 -22.08
C PRO A 17 -23.26 30.90 -21.96
N ARG A 18 -22.43 31.72 -22.60
CA ARG A 18 -20.96 31.64 -22.64
C ARG A 18 -20.39 31.82 -21.22
N ALA A 19 -19.63 30.84 -20.73
CA ALA A 19 -18.86 30.97 -19.51
C ALA A 19 -17.65 31.91 -19.74
N GLU A 20 -17.50 32.91 -18.87
CA GLU A 20 -16.31 33.75 -18.79
C GLU A 20 -15.09 32.96 -18.30
N PRO A 21 -13.88 33.22 -18.81
CA PRO A 21 -12.67 32.55 -18.35
C PRO A 21 -12.26 33.07 -16.96
N ALA A 22 -11.89 32.14 -16.07
CA ALA A 22 -11.40 32.42 -14.73
C ALA A 22 -10.12 33.30 -14.76
N PRO A 23 -9.95 34.21 -13.78
CA PRO A 23 -8.76 35.06 -13.69
C PRO A 23 -7.50 34.23 -13.40
N LYS A 24 -6.40 34.56 -14.11
CA LYS A 24 -5.09 33.91 -13.93
C LYS A 24 -4.52 34.18 -12.53
N PRO A 25 -3.87 33.21 -11.89
CA PRO A 25 -3.24 33.40 -10.59
C PRO A 25 -2.06 34.38 -10.69
N THR A 26 -2.02 35.33 -9.75
CA THR A 26 -0.93 36.29 -9.57
C THR A 26 0.30 35.57 -9.00
N PRO A 27 1.52 35.78 -9.52
CA PRO A 27 2.72 35.16 -8.96
C PRO A 27 3.04 35.77 -7.59
N ALA A 28 3.33 34.90 -6.62
CA ALA A 28 3.82 35.28 -5.30
C ALA A 28 5.19 35.99 -5.39
N PRO A 29 5.50 36.96 -4.50
CA PRO A 29 6.76 37.67 -4.54
C PRO A 29 7.93 36.74 -4.17
N ALA A 30 8.98 36.77 -4.99
CA ALA A 30 10.22 36.04 -4.75
C ALA A 30 10.91 36.53 -3.47
N LEU A 31 11.11 35.62 -2.52
CA LEU A 31 12.03 35.85 -1.40
C LEU A 31 13.44 36.01 -1.97
N ARG A 32 14.04 37.18 -1.74
CA ARG A 32 15.46 37.42 -2.03
C ARG A 32 16.32 36.57 -1.09
N LEU A 33 17.02 35.60 -1.66
CA LEU A 33 18.09 34.87 -0.97
C LEU A 33 19.26 35.84 -0.76
N ALA A 34 19.54 36.19 0.50
CA ALA A 34 20.73 36.96 0.85
C ALA A 34 21.97 36.10 0.57
N ALA A 35 22.92 36.68 -0.18
CA ALA A 35 24.20 36.06 -0.50
C ALA A 35 25.04 35.85 0.77
N ALA A 36 25.52 34.62 0.97
CA ALA A 36 26.56 34.32 1.95
C ALA A 36 27.91 34.86 1.45
N PRO A 37 28.68 35.61 2.27
CA PRO A 37 30.02 36.03 1.88
C PRO A 37 31.02 34.87 1.97
N ALA A 38 31.96 34.91 1.03
CA ALA A 38 32.96 33.91 0.72
C ALA A 38 33.98 33.63 1.83
N ALA A 39 34.52 32.42 1.76
CA ALA A 39 35.62 31.91 2.56
C ALA A 39 36.92 32.73 2.39
N SER A 40 37.75 32.74 3.44
CA SER A 40 39.17 33.10 3.35
C SER A 40 40.00 32.30 4.36
N PRO A 41 41.31 32.12 4.09
CA PRO A 41 41.98 30.82 4.19
C PRO A 41 42.69 30.57 5.53
N ALA A 42 42.94 29.28 5.79
CA ALA A 42 43.73 28.78 6.90
C ALA A 42 45.20 29.23 6.83
N PRO A 43 45.84 29.61 7.96
CA PRO A 43 47.28 29.78 8.02
C PRO A 43 48.01 28.45 8.25
N ALA A 44 49.24 28.42 7.75
CA ALA A 44 50.09 27.28 7.47
C ALA A 44 50.58 26.48 8.69
N ALA A 45 50.85 25.20 8.41
CA ALA A 45 51.51 24.25 9.29
C ALA A 45 52.98 24.60 9.54
N SER A 46 53.43 24.36 10.77
CA SER A 46 54.84 24.32 11.18
C SER A 46 55.22 22.89 11.62
N PRO A 47 56.52 22.52 11.55
CA PRO A 47 56.95 21.15 11.29
C PRO A 47 56.95 20.22 12.51
N ALA A 48 56.83 18.92 12.22
CA ALA A 48 56.83 17.82 13.18
C ALA A 48 58.22 17.62 13.87
N PRO A 49 58.26 17.28 15.16
CA PRO A 49 59.45 16.75 15.81
C PRO A 49 59.65 15.25 15.52
N ALA A 50 60.92 14.84 15.56
CA ALA A 50 61.47 13.58 15.12
C ALA A 50 60.88 12.32 15.80
N ALA A 51 60.85 11.23 15.02
CA ALA A 51 60.37 9.91 15.39
C ALA A 51 61.24 9.25 16.49
N SER A 52 60.55 8.62 17.46
CA SER A 52 61.11 7.60 18.35
C SER A 52 60.83 6.19 17.79
N PRO A 53 61.67 5.18 18.06
CA PRO A 53 61.67 3.91 17.35
C PRO A 53 60.46 3.03 17.71
N ALA A 54 59.99 2.27 16.70
CA ALA A 54 58.85 1.37 16.78
C ALA A 54 59.09 0.16 17.71
N PRO A 55 58.10 -0.28 18.51
CA PRO A 55 58.14 -1.57 19.16
C PRO A 55 57.78 -2.69 18.16
N ALA A 56 58.36 -3.86 18.39
CA ALA A 56 58.24 -5.05 17.53
C ALA A 56 56.79 -5.45 17.25
N ALA A 57 56.51 -5.77 15.99
CA ALA A 57 55.23 -6.23 15.51
C ALA A 57 54.84 -7.56 16.18
N SER A 58 53.81 -7.53 17.03
CA SER A 58 53.03 -8.71 17.37
C SER A 58 52.00 -8.93 16.27
N THR A 59 52.08 -10.08 15.60
CA THR A 59 51.13 -10.50 14.56
C THR A 59 49.77 -10.80 15.20
N VAL A 60 48.83 -9.87 15.05
CA VAL A 60 47.41 -10.13 15.30
C VAL A 60 46.89 -10.97 14.12
N PRO A 61 46.25 -12.13 14.34
CA PRO A 61 45.66 -12.89 13.24
C PRO A 61 44.58 -12.03 12.58
N ALA A 62 44.62 -11.90 11.26
CA ALA A 62 43.57 -11.24 10.50
C ALA A 62 42.25 -11.96 10.78
N ALA A 63 41.30 -11.25 11.41
CA ALA A 63 39.93 -11.71 11.51
C ALA A 63 39.38 -11.87 10.10
N GLN A 64 39.02 -13.11 9.75
CA GLN A 64 38.33 -13.39 8.49
C GLN A 64 37.03 -12.58 8.46
N PRO A 65 36.64 -11.99 7.32
CA PRO A 65 35.35 -11.34 7.20
C PRO A 65 34.27 -12.38 7.52
N VAL A 66 33.53 -12.14 8.61
CA VAL A 66 32.30 -12.87 8.90
C VAL A 66 31.32 -12.44 7.82
N VAL A 67 31.23 -13.24 6.76
CA VAL A 67 30.14 -13.14 5.79
C VAL A 67 28.89 -13.41 6.62
N ALA A 68 28.11 -12.37 6.92
CA ALA A 68 26.79 -12.52 7.51
C ALA A 68 26.00 -13.41 6.55
N SER A 69 25.86 -14.68 6.92
CA SER A 69 25.04 -15.62 6.16
C SER A 69 23.60 -15.13 6.27
N THR A 70 23.09 -14.55 5.19
CA THR A 70 21.67 -14.22 5.08
C THR A 70 20.87 -15.48 5.43
N PRO A 71 20.02 -15.46 6.47
CA PRO A 71 19.20 -16.62 6.78
C PRO A 71 18.39 -17.02 5.53
N PRO A 72 18.15 -18.33 5.29
CA PRO A 72 17.41 -18.78 4.13
C PRO A 72 16.07 -18.05 4.05
N VAL A 73 15.77 -17.44 2.91
CA VAL A 73 14.47 -16.84 2.67
C VAL A 73 13.46 -17.98 2.61
N GLU A 74 12.79 -18.25 3.73
CA GLU A 74 11.80 -19.31 3.79
C GLU A 74 10.56 -18.86 3.00
N LEU A 75 10.31 -19.55 1.89
CA LEU A 75 9.32 -19.19 0.88
C LEU A 75 7.92 -19.67 1.29
N VAL A 76 6.96 -18.76 1.32
CA VAL A 76 5.54 -19.12 1.37
C VAL A 76 5.17 -19.75 0.02
N PRO A 77 4.58 -20.96 -0.02
CA PRO A 77 4.25 -21.63 -1.28
C PRO A 77 3.19 -20.85 -2.05
N SER A 78 3.23 -20.86 -3.39
CA SER A 78 2.24 -20.18 -4.22
C SER A 78 0.80 -20.62 -3.93
N SER A 79 0.61 -21.86 -3.47
CA SER A 79 -0.69 -22.41 -3.07
C SER A 79 -1.31 -21.73 -1.86
N ALA A 80 -0.54 -20.95 -1.09
CA ALA A 80 -1.05 -20.14 0.01
C ALA A 80 -1.86 -18.91 -0.47
N TYR A 81 -1.76 -18.57 -1.76
CA TYR A 81 -2.43 -17.43 -2.38
C TYR A 81 -3.63 -17.93 -3.22
N PRO A 82 -4.87 -17.79 -2.74
CA PRO A 82 -6.04 -18.43 -3.36
C PRO A 82 -6.34 -18.00 -4.80
N TRP A 83 -5.88 -16.80 -5.19
CA TRP A 83 -6.04 -16.30 -6.56
C TRP A 83 -5.07 -16.92 -7.58
N GLY A 84 -4.10 -17.74 -7.13
CA GLY A 84 -3.17 -18.43 -8.01
C GLY A 84 -2.23 -17.47 -8.76
N PRO A 85 -1.30 -16.78 -8.07
CA PRO A 85 -0.35 -15.88 -8.71
C PRO A 85 0.51 -16.62 -9.74
N THR A 86 0.85 -15.91 -10.82
CA THR A 86 1.74 -16.38 -11.88
C THR A 86 3.21 -16.16 -11.55
N ALA A 87 3.51 -15.26 -10.61
CA ALA A 87 4.86 -14.92 -10.20
C ALA A 87 5.63 -16.14 -9.66
N PRO A 88 6.85 -16.39 -10.17
CA PRO A 88 7.68 -17.49 -9.66
C PRO A 88 8.05 -17.27 -8.19
N GLY A 89 8.46 -18.33 -7.50
CA GLY A 89 8.90 -18.25 -6.09
C GLY A 89 10.11 -17.34 -5.86
N SER A 90 10.89 -17.03 -6.91
CA SER A 90 11.97 -16.06 -6.87
C SER A 90 11.47 -14.61 -6.90
N ASP A 91 10.22 -14.37 -7.32
CA ASP A 91 9.65 -13.03 -7.43
C ASP A 91 8.65 -12.75 -6.30
N ARG A 92 9.24 -12.50 -5.13
CA ARG A 92 8.57 -12.34 -3.85
C ARG A 92 9.07 -11.10 -3.14
N LEU A 93 8.22 -10.46 -2.35
CA LEU A 93 8.56 -9.24 -1.62
C LEU A 93 9.83 -9.39 -0.75
N ASN A 94 9.94 -10.46 0.02
CA ASN A 94 11.12 -10.76 0.85
C ASN A 94 12.37 -11.15 0.07
N VAL A 95 12.24 -11.56 -1.19
CA VAL A 95 13.39 -11.81 -2.07
C VAL A 95 13.84 -10.49 -2.71
N ARG A 96 12.92 -9.77 -3.37
CA ARG A 96 13.21 -8.53 -4.11
C ARG A 96 13.69 -7.41 -3.20
N PHE A 97 13.20 -7.37 -1.95
CA PHE A 97 13.56 -6.34 -0.97
C PHE A 97 14.32 -6.93 0.23
N ALA A 98 15.04 -8.04 0.06
CA ALA A 98 15.65 -8.84 1.13
C ALA A 98 16.45 -8.01 2.15
N SER A 99 17.25 -7.06 1.68
CA SER A 99 18.09 -6.24 2.54
C SER A 99 17.35 -4.99 3.04
N PRO A 100 17.10 -4.85 4.35
CA PRO A 100 16.74 -3.55 4.91
C PRO A 100 17.92 -2.58 4.83
N PRO A 101 17.74 -1.28 5.15
CA PRO A 101 18.84 -0.33 5.20
C PRO A 101 19.94 -0.78 6.18
N VAL A 102 21.19 -0.34 5.95
CA VAL A 102 22.33 -0.67 6.82
C VAL A 102 22.04 -0.25 8.26
N GLY A 103 22.30 -1.15 9.22
CA GLY A 103 22.04 -0.92 10.64
C GLY A 103 20.62 -1.32 11.10
N PHE A 104 19.77 -1.83 10.21
CA PHE A 104 18.44 -2.32 10.55
C PHE A 104 18.38 -3.84 10.49
N THR A 105 17.62 -4.43 11.41
CA THR A 105 17.29 -5.86 11.43
C THR A 105 15.80 -6.05 11.20
N ARG A 106 15.42 -6.90 10.25
CA ARG A 106 14.02 -7.24 9.99
C ARG A 106 13.38 -7.82 11.27
N VAL A 107 12.16 -7.40 11.57
CA VAL A 107 11.39 -7.96 12.69
C VAL A 107 10.91 -9.35 12.30
N GLU A 108 11.06 -10.35 13.16
CA GLU A 108 10.57 -11.70 12.86
C GLU A 108 9.05 -11.76 12.69
N THR A 109 8.58 -12.63 11.80
CA THR A 109 7.15 -12.87 11.57
C THR A 109 6.78 -14.29 11.94
N THR A 110 5.69 -14.46 12.68
CA THR A 110 5.20 -15.78 13.09
C THR A 110 4.67 -16.56 11.88
N GLU A 111 4.91 -17.87 11.84
CA GLU A 111 4.34 -18.75 10.82
C GLU A 111 2.81 -18.65 10.79
N GLY A 112 2.22 -18.68 9.59
CA GLY A 112 0.77 -18.55 9.39
C GLY A 112 0.19 -17.15 9.68
N SER A 113 0.98 -16.19 10.18
CA SER A 113 0.52 -14.82 10.42
C SER A 113 0.27 -14.03 9.14
N PHE A 114 -0.54 -12.97 9.24
CA PHE A 114 -0.78 -12.06 8.13
C PHE A 114 0.52 -11.36 7.68
N GLY A 115 1.38 -10.97 8.64
CA GLY A 115 2.69 -10.39 8.34
C GLY A 115 3.59 -11.33 7.53
N ARG A 116 3.61 -12.63 7.85
CA ARG A 116 4.34 -13.64 7.07
C ARG A 116 3.80 -13.77 5.64
N PHE A 117 2.48 -13.77 5.49
CA PHE A 117 1.80 -13.80 4.19
C PHE A 117 2.14 -12.56 3.33
N LEU A 118 2.14 -11.37 3.93
CA LEU A 118 2.48 -10.11 3.27
C LEU A 118 3.96 -10.04 2.88
N ARG A 119 4.86 -10.43 3.79
CA ARG A 119 6.31 -10.45 3.57
C ARG A 119 6.70 -11.32 2.37
N ALA A 120 5.89 -12.30 2.01
CA ALA A 120 6.13 -13.18 0.88
C ALA A 120 5.20 -12.91 -0.32
N LEU A 121 4.60 -11.71 -0.43
CA LEU A 121 3.68 -11.43 -1.54
C LEU A 121 4.32 -11.70 -2.92
N PRO A 122 3.59 -12.35 -3.84
CA PRO A 122 4.01 -12.51 -5.22
C PRO A 122 4.07 -11.14 -5.91
N LEU A 123 5.12 -10.88 -6.68
CA LEU A 123 5.27 -9.62 -7.40
C LEU A 123 5.20 -9.87 -8.91
N GLN A 124 4.61 -8.92 -9.63
CA GLN A 124 4.74 -8.86 -11.08
C GLN A 124 6.22 -8.64 -11.46
N PRO A 125 6.65 -9.04 -12.67
CA PRO A 125 8.01 -8.82 -13.16
C PRO A 125 8.47 -7.37 -12.97
N GLU A 126 9.76 -7.16 -12.74
CA GLU A 126 10.32 -5.82 -12.60
C GLU A 126 10.00 -4.95 -13.82
N GLY A 127 9.62 -3.69 -13.59
CA GLY A 127 9.18 -2.77 -14.63
C GLY A 127 7.71 -2.93 -15.08
N SER A 128 6.96 -3.88 -14.51
CA SER A 128 5.53 -4.02 -14.81
C SER A 128 4.75 -2.73 -14.51
N PRO A 129 3.82 -2.32 -15.40
CA PRO A 129 3.10 -1.08 -15.24
C PRO A 129 2.07 -1.17 -14.11
N VAL A 130 1.83 -0.04 -13.45
CA VAL A 130 0.60 0.14 -12.66
C VAL A 130 -0.55 0.38 -13.63
N VAL A 131 -1.60 -0.42 -13.52
CA VAL A 131 -2.79 -0.32 -14.37
C VAL A 131 -4.03 0.03 -13.55
N ASP A 132 -4.97 0.73 -14.17
CA ASP A 132 -6.31 0.92 -13.62
C ASP A 132 -7.16 -0.36 -13.73
N PHE A 133 -8.37 -0.34 -13.15
CA PHE A 133 -9.35 -1.43 -13.26
C PHE A 133 -9.83 -1.75 -14.69
N ARG A 134 -9.45 -0.96 -15.69
CA ARG A 134 -9.75 -1.20 -17.11
C ARG A 134 -8.54 -1.80 -17.83
N GLY A 135 -7.42 -1.99 -17.14
CA GLY A 135 -6.15 -2.47 -17.69
C GLY A 135 -5.32 -1.39 -18.37
N ASN A 136 -5.68 -0.11 -18.24
CA ASN A 136 -4.90 0.97 -18.84
C ASN A 136 -3.69 1.30 -17.96
N PRO A 137 -2.47 1.36 -18.51
CA PRO A 137 -1.31 1.88 -17.79
C PRO A 137 -1.55 3.32 -17.31
N LEU A 138 -1.24 3.59 -16.04
CA LEU A 138 -1.44 4.91 -15.44
C LEU A 138 -0.27 5.88 -15.68
N TYR A 139 0.92 5.35 -15.93
CA TYR A 139 2.14 6.15 -16.13
C TYR A 139 2.70 5.89 -17.53
N SER A 140 3.09 6.96 -18.23
CA SER A 140 3.42 6.95 -19.66
C SER A 140 4.55 5.98 -20.04
N ASN A 141 5.43 5.66 -19.09
CA ASN A 141 6.55 4.72 -19.29
C ASN A 141 6.39 3.46 -18.42
N GLY A 142 5.18 3.16 -17.94
CA GLY A 142 4.88 2.07 -17.01
C GLY A 142 5.40 2.29 -15.57
N ALA A 143 6.40 3.16 -15.38
CA ALA A 143 7.03 3.39 -14.10
C ALA A 143 6.69 4.77 -13.49
N HIS A 144 6.63 4.83 -12.16
CA HIS A 144 6.58 6.06 -11.38
C HIS A 144 7.81 6.09 -10.45
N PRO A 145 8.49 7.23 -10.26
CA PRO A 145 9.71 7.31 -9.44
C PRO A 145 9.52 6.85 -8.00
N ASN A 146 8.30 6.86 -7.48
CA ASN A 146 7.96 6.43 -6.11
C ASN A 146 7.23 5.07 -6.02
N ILE A 147 7.28 4.25 -7.08
CA ILE A 147 6.75 2.89 -7.08
C ILE A 147 7.88 1.93 -7.41
N SER A 148 8.04 0.88 -6.61
CA SER A 148 9.15 -0.08 -6.75
C SER A 148 8.72 -1.43 -7.31
N ALA A 149 7.46 -1.82 -7.14
CA ALA A 149 6.93 -3.08 -7.63
C ALA A 149 5.40 -3.04 -7.69
N VAL A 150 4.82 -3.95 -8.46
CA VAL A 150 3.37 -4.24 -8.47
C VAL A 150 3.19 -5.64 -7.90
N VAL A 151 2.25 -5.80 -6.97
CA VAL A 151 1.89 -7.13 -6.44
C VAL A 151 1.13 -7.90 -7.52
N ASP A 152 1.47 -9.18 -7.70
CA ASP A 152 0.78 -10.07 -8.64
C ASP A 152 -0.57 -10.52 -8.06
N ILE A 153 -1.50 -9.57 -8.09
CA ILE A 153 -2.90 -9.70 -7.73
C ILE A 153 -3.70 -8.79 -8.66
N ASP A 154 -4.82 -9.27 -9.22
CA ASP A 154 -5.64 -8.45 -10.10
C ASP A 154 -6.23 -7.23 -9.36
N VAL A 155 -6.75 -6.24 -10.07
CA VAL A 155 -7.54 -5.14 -9.48
C VAL A 155 -9.04 -5.39 -9.58
N GLY A 156 -9.45 -6.37 -10.39
CA GLY A 156 -10.83 -6.55 -10.87
C GLY A 156 -11.11 -5.73 -12.14
N ASN A 157 -12.38 -5.74 -12.59
CA ASN A 157 -12.83 -5.05 -13.80
C ASN A 157 -13.80 -3.89 -13.52
N LYS A 158 -13.85 -3.44 -12.26
CA LYS A 158 -14.72 -2.36 -11.78
C LYS A 158 -13.91 -1.39 -10.93
N ASP A 159 -14.36 -0.15 -10.89
CA ASP A 159 -13.81 0.89 -10.03
C ASP A 159 -14.25 0.68 -8.57
N LEU A 160 -13.78 -0.41 -7.94
CA LEU A 160 -14.16 -0.82 -6.58
C LEU A 160 -12.98 -1.00 -5.64
N GLN A 161 -11.92 -1.69 -6.07
CA GLN A 161 -10.78 -2.01 -5.19
C GLN A 161 -9.89 -0.76 -4.96
N HIS A 162 -10.37 0.16 -4.13
CA HIS A 162 -9.64 1.35 -3.71
C HIS A 162 -8.63 1.02 -2.59
N CYS A 163 -8.06 2.06 -1.98
CA CYS A 163 -6.98 1.93 -1.00
C CYS A 163 -7.31 0.99 0.18
N ALA A 164 -8.42 1.23 0.87
CA ALA A 164 -8.86 0.41 2.00
C ALA A 164 -9.30 -0.99 1.56
N ASP A 165 -9.92 -1.09 0.38
CA ASP A 165 -10.43 -2.34 -0.18
C ASP A 165 -9.31 -3.31 -0.53
N ALA A 166 -8.17 -2.81 -1.00
CA ALA A 166 -7.01 -3.67 -1.23
C ALA A 166 -6.44 -4.25 0.08
N ILE A 167 -6.51 -3.51 1.19
CA ILE A 167 -6.15 -4.03 2.52
C ILE A 167 -7.14 -5.11 2.97
N ILE A 168 -8.45 -4.82 2.85
CA ILE A 168 -9.52 -5.78 3.12
C ILE A 168 -9.32 -7.04 2.28
N ARG A 169 -8.98 -6.88 0.99
CA ARG A 169 -8.73 -8.00 0.07
C ARG A 169 -7.58 -8.86 0.56
N LEU A 170 -6.40 -8.30 0.77
CA LEU A 170 -5.23 -9.08 1.19
C LEU A 170 -5.47 -9.81 2.51
N HIS A 171 -6.15 -9.15 3.46
CA HIS A 171 -6.53 -9.78 4.72
C HIS A 171 -7.57 -10.91 4.52
N ALA A 172 -8.58 -10.70 3.67
CA ALA A 172 -9.58 -11.71 3.35
C ALA A 172 -8.99 -12.92 2.63
N GLU A 173 -8.10 -12.69 1.66
CA GLU A 173 -7.39 -13.74 0.91
C GLU A 173 -6.50 -14.58 1.84
N TRP A 174 -5.76 -13.95 2.75
CA TRP A 174 -4.97 -14.67 3.76
C TRP A 174 -5.85 -15.57 4.63
N ARG A 175 -6.95 -15.05 5.18
CA ARG A 175 -7.87 -15.83 6.02
C ARG A 175 -8.53 -16.95 5.21
N TYR A 176 -9.00 -16.66 4.00
CA TYR A 176 -9.62 -17.63 3.10
C TYR A 176 -8.65 -18.76 2.72
N GLY A 177 -7.40 -18.43 2.39
CA GLY A 177 -6.35 -19.39 2.04
C GLY A 177 -5.96 -20.33 3.17
N LYS A 178 -6.12 -19.90 4.43
CA LYS A 178 -5.99 -20.77 5.62
C LYS A 178 -7.22 -21.63 5.91
N GLY A 179 -8.24 -21.59 5.05
CA GLY A 179 -9.50 -22.32 5.27
C GLY A 179 -10.49 -21.61 6.19
N GLU A 180 -10.24 -20.37 6.62
CA GLU A 180 -11.20 -19.62 7.43
C GLU A 180 -12.39 -19.16 6.58
N ARG A 181 -13.59 -19.29 7.13
CA ARG A 181 -14.86 -18.91 6.48
C ARG A 181 -15.71 -17.96 7.29
N ASP A 182 -15.31 -17.70 8.53
CA ASP A 182 -15.92 -16.69 9.38
C ASP A 182 -15.35 -15.30 9.07
N LEU A 183 -15.60 -14.87 7.85
CA LEU A 183 -15.14 -13.61 7.30
C LEU A 183 -16.31 -12.62 7.32
N THR A 184 -16.12 -11.50 8.01
CA THR A 184 -17.10 -10.42 8.06
C THR A 184 -16.35 -9.10 8.10
N TYR A 185 -16.70 -8.22 7.18
CA TYR A 185 -16.34 -6.80 7.23
C TYR A 185 -17.62 -6.00 7.40
N ARG A 186 -17.51 -4.68 7.63
CA ARG A 186 -18.69 -3.84 7.79
C ARG A 186 -18.68 -2.72 6.78
N ALA A 187 -19.87 -2.37 6.33
CA ALA A 187 -20.10 -1.16 5.56
C ALA A 187 -19.71 0.09 6.37
N VAL A 188 -19.61 1.22 5.68
CA VAL A 188 -19.51 2.54 6.34
C VAL A 188 -20.69 2.76 7.29
N SER A 189 -21.89 2.26 6.96
CA SER A 189 -23.07 2.28 7.85
C SER A 189 -22.95 1.39 9.10
N GLY A 190 -21.93 0.53 9.19
CA GLY A 190 -21.72 -0.42 10.29
C GLY A 190 -22.37 -1.79 10.09
N GLN A 191 -23.14 -1.96 9.02
CA GLN A 191 -23.82 -3.23 8.72
C GLN A 191 -22.81 -4.31 8.31
N ALA A 192 -23.00 -5.52 8.84
CA ALA A 192 -22.10 -6.64 8.64
C ALA A 192 -22.31 -7.30 7.27
N LEU A 193 -21.23 -7.39 6.50
CA LEU A 193 -21.14 -8.08 5.20
C LEU A 193 -20.46 -9.43 5.43
N SER A 194 -21.24 -10.46 5.75
CA SER A 194 -20.73 -11.80 6.11
C SER A 194 -20.54 -12.68 4.87
N TYR A 195 -19.39 -13.33 4.77
CA TYR A 195 -19.14 -14.32 3.71
C TYR A 195 -20.08 -15.52 3.82
N LYS A 196 -20.37 -16.01 5.04
CA LYS A 196 -21.35 -17.09 5.25
C LYS A 196 -22.75 -16.72 4.76
N GLY A 197 -23.19 -15.49 5.01
CA GLY A 197 -24.45 -14.97 4.47
C GLY A 197 -24.42 -14.94 2.94
N TYR A 198 -23.32 -14.45 2.36
CA TYR A 198 -23.14 -14.42 0.91
C TYR A 198 -23.18 -15.82 0.27
N VAL A 199 -22.54 -16.81 0.90
CA VAL A 199 -22.61 -18.23 0.51
C VAL A 199 -24.04 -18.76 0.59
N ALA A 200 -24.80 -18.37 1.62
CA ALA A 200 -26.20 -18.76 1.77
C ALA A 200 -27.14 -18.07 0.77
N GLY A 201 -26.68 -17.02 0.08
CA GLY A 201 -27.40 -16.28 -0.96
C GLY A 201 -27.89 -14.89 -0.54
N ASP A 202 -27.46 -14.39 0.62
CA ASP A 202 -27.75 -13.02 1.05
C ASP A 202 -26.95 -12.02 0.21
N ARG A 203 -27.60 -10.94 -0.22
CA ARG A 203 -26.97 -9.82 -0.92
C ARG A 203 -27.41 -8.51 -0.29
N ALA A 204 -26.51 -7.53 -0.30
CA ALA A 204 -26.85 -6.15 0.01
C ALA A 204 -27.81 -5.58 -1.06
N VAL A 205 -28.97 -5.12 -0.63
CA VAL A 205 -29.99 -4.46 -1.46
C VAL A 205 -30.18 -3.04 -0.95
N ILE A 206 -30.15 -2.06 -1.86
CA ILE A 206 -30.40 -0.66 -1.51
C ILE A 206 -31.86 -0.49 -1.13
N GLU A 207 -32.11 0.01 0.07
CA GLU A 207 -33.43 0.43 0.53
C GLU A 207 -33.33 1.78 1.23
N GLY A 208 -34.05 2.77 0.69
CA GLY A 208 -33.98 4.15 1.17
C GLY A 208 -32.57 4.71 1.05
N LYS A 209 -31.97 5.10 2.18
CA LYS A 209 -30.62 5.69 2.27
C LYS A 209 -29.54 4.69 2.70
N GLY A 210 -29.86 3.40 2.83
CA GLY A 210 -28.95 2.38 3.31
C GLY A 210 -29.07 1.08 2.55
N ILE A 211 -28.47 0.03 3.11
CA ILE A 211 -28.61 -1.34 2.61
C ILE A 211 -29.41 -2.19 3.59
N VAL A 212 -30.05 -3.22 3.07
CA VAL A 212 -30.56 -4.35 3.85
C VAL A 212 -30.07 -5.64 3.21
N PHE A 213 -29.95 -6.71 3.98
CA PHE A 213 -29.59 -8.01 3.43
C PHE A 213 -30.84 -8.81 3.13
N LYS A 214 -30.96 -9.26 1.88
CA LYS A 214 -32.04 -10.15 1.44
C LYS A 214 -31.47 -11.40 0.81
N ARG A 215 -32.11 -12.53 1.08
CA ARG A 215 -31.85 -13.80 0.40
C ARG A 215 -32.41 -13.73 -1.02
N VAL A 216 -31.58 -13.36 -1.98
CA VAL A 216 -31.99 -13.18 -3.38
C VAL A 216 -31.28 -14.13 -4.35
N ALA A 217 -30.28 -14.87 -3.86
CA ALA A 217 -29.62 -15.93 -4.61
C ALA A 217 -29.84 -17.30 -3.93
N ALA A 218 -29.71 -18.38 -4.70
CA ALA A 218 -29.60 -19.72 -4.15
C ALA A 218 -28.24 -19.89 -3.44
N PRO A 219 -28.14 -20.77 -2.42
CA PRO A 219 -26.86 -21.12 -1.82
C PRO A 219 -25.85 -21.60 -2.87
N ALA A 220 -24.60 -21.16 -2.75
CA ALA A 220 -23.54 -21.46 -3.70
C ALA A 220 -22.42 -22.29 -3.07
N LYS A 221 -21.63 -22.98 -3.90
CA LYS A 221 -20.44 -23.71 -3.45
C LYS A 221 -19.35 -22.74 -3.00
N ASP A 222 -18.72 -23.06 -1.87
CA ASP A 222 -17.53 -22.36 -1.38
C ASP A 222 -16.37 -22.55 -2.37
N THR A 223 -16.09 -21.50 -3.12
CA THR A 223 -15.02 -21.41 -4.11
C THR A 223 -14.36 -20.05 -3.99
N HIS A 224 -13.10 -19.94 -4.38
CA HIS A 224 -12.40 -18.66 -4.38
C HIS A 224 -13.12 -17.62 -5.27
N ALA A 225 -13.66 -18.03 -6.42
CA ALA A 225 -14.46 -17.15 -7.27
C ALA A 225 -15.68 -16.55 -6.53
N LEU A 226 -16.36 -17.36 -5.70
CA LEU A 226 -17.46 -16.86 -4.86
C LEU A 226 -16.96 -15.91 -3.77
N ALA A 227 -15.82 -16.22 -3.13
CA ALA A 227 -15.18 -15.33 -2.16
C ALA A 227 -14.79 -14.00 -2.79
N ARG A 228 -14.22 -14.00 -4.00
CA ARG A 228 -13.90 -12.80 -4.76
C ARG A 228 -15.14 -11.98 -5.08
N GLY A 229 -16.26 -12.61 -5.44
CA GLY A 229 -17.54 -11.94 -5.63
C GLY A 229 -18.13 -11.33 -4.35
N TRP A 230 -17.94 -11.99 -3.20
CA TRP A 230 -18.27 -11.41 -1.90
C TRP A 230 -17.40 -10.20 -1.57
N MET A 231 -16.09 -10.27 -1.84
CA MET A 231 -15.18 -9.14 -1.63
C MET A 231 -15.60 -7.93 -2.47
N ASP A 232 -16.03 -8.11 -3.72
CA ASP A 232 -16.60 -7.02 -4.54
C ASP A 232 -17.83 -6.37 -3.88
N GLU A 233 -18.71 -7.16 -3.27
CA GLU A 233 -19.85 -6.62 -2.50
C GLU A 233 -19.37 -5.87 -1.26
N VAL A 234 -18.31 -6.34 -0.59
CA VAL A 234 -17.70 -5.62 0.53
C VAL A 234 -17.16 -4.26 0.07
N PHE A 235 -16.43 -4.21 -1.04
CA PHE A 235 -15.82 -2.97 -1.56
C PHE A 235 -16.85 -1.93 -1.98
N ALA A 236 -18.05 -2.36 -2.38
CA ALA A 236 -19.14 -1.44 -2.71
C ALA A 236 -19.69 -0.67 -1.49
N TRP A 237 -19.44 -1.14 -0.27
CA TRP A 237 -20.07 -0.62 0.95
C TRP A 237 -19.09 -0.26 2.07
N ALA A 238 -17.90 -0.84 2.08
CA ALA A 238 -16.82 -0.54 2.99
C ALA A 238 -15.95 0.62 2.46
N GLY A 239 -14.98 1.04 3.27
CA GLY A 239 -13.97 2.01 2.87
C GLY A 239 -13.08 2.37 4.06
N THR A 240 -12.25 3.40 3.90
CA THR A 240 -11.30 3.82 4.95
C THR A 240 -11.98 4.10 6.28
N ALA A 241 -13.17 4.71 6.28
CA ALA A 241 -13.93 5.02 7.49
C ALA A 241 -14.41 3.77 8.24
N SER A 242 -14.89 2.73 7.54
CA SER A 242 -15.28 1.49 8.21
C SER A 242 -14.07 0.73 8.73
N LEU A 243 -12.98 0.72 7.95
CA LEU A 243 -11.73 0.06 8.34
C LEU A 243 -11.13 0.69 9.60
N GLU A 244 -11.07 2.02 9.68
CA GLU A 244 -10.58 2.74 10.86
C GLU A 244 -11.45 2.54 12.10
N ARG A 245 -12.78 2.50 11.92
CA ARG A 245 -13.73 2.27 13.02
C ARG A 245 -13.56 0.88 13.64
N ASP A 246 -13.37 -0.13 12.80
CA ASP A 246 -13.41 -1.53 13.22
C ASP A 246 -12.02 -2.07 13.60
N ALA A 247 -10.93 -1.48 13.10
CA ALA A 247 -9.57 -1.91 13.41
C ALA A 247 -9.07 -1.39 14.77
N LYS A 248 -8.20 -2.16 15.41
CA LYS A 248 -7.56 -1.82 16.68
C LYS A 248 -6.50 -0.73 16.48
N LYS A 249 -6.45 0.28 17.35
CA LYS A 249 -5.32 1.23 17.40
C LYS A 249 -4.04 0.55 17.87
N VAL A 250 -2.92 0.85 17.21
CA VAL A 250 -1.60 0.31 17.54
C VAL A 250 -0.65 1.46 17.86
N ALA A 251 0.11 1.33 18.95
CA ALA A 251 1.20 2.25 19.24
C ALA A 251 2.33 2.01 18.24
N PHE A 252 2.95 3.07 17.71
CA PHE A 252 3.98 2.92 16.68
C PHE A 252 5.20 2.09 17.13
N THR A 253 5.48 2.04 18.44
CA THR A 253 6.51 1.15 19.01
C THR A 253 6.24 -0.33 18.72
N ASP A 254 4.97 -0.71 18.58
CA ASP A 254 4.47 -2.07 18.37
C ASP A 254 4.12 -2.35 16.90
N VAL A 255 4.56 -1.47 15.99
CA VAL A 255 4.31 -1.61 14.55
C VAL A 255 4.85 -2.94 14.03
N ALA A 256 4.03 -3.63 13.24
CA ALA A 256 4.33 -4.91 12.61
C ALA A 256 3.78 -4.95 11.18
N ALA A 257 4.30 -5.89 10.38
CA ALA A 257 3.73 -6.20 9.08
C ALA A 257 2.27 -6.65 9.24
N GLY A 258 1.38 -6.09 8.42
CA GLY A 258 -0.07 -6.25 8.52
C GLY A 258 -0.79 -5.08 9.20
N ASP A 259 -0.06 -4.18 9.86
CA ASP A 259 -0.61 -2.90 10.29
C ASP A 259 -0.84 -1.98 9.10
N PHE A 260 -1.72 -1.00 9.24
CA PHE A 260 -1.93 0.02 8.23
C PHE A 260 -2.08 1.40 8.85
N PHE A 261 -1.69 2.43 8.10
CA PHE A 261 -2.05 3.80 8.40
C PHE A 261 -3.38 4.11 7.72
N GLY A 262 -4.38 4.50 8.50
CA GLY A 262 -5.67 4.96 7.99
C GLY A 262 -5.83 6.46 8.23
N MET A 263 -6.44 7.16 7.27
CA MET A 263 -6.94 8.52 7.45
C MET A 263 -8.30 8.62 6.77
N SER A 264 -9.37 8.50 7.53
CA SER A 264 -10.71 8.83 7.04
C SER A 264 -10.83 10.33 6.78
N GLY A 265 -11.51 10.67 5.71
CA GLY A 265 -11.82 12.04 5.34
C GLY A 265 -13.12 12.09 4.57
N SER A 266 -13.74 13.27 4.56
CA SER A 266 -14.93 13.56 3.77
C SER A 266 -14.56 14.65 2.76
N PRO A 267 -14.62 14.41 1.44
CA PRO A 267 -15.24 13.26 0.79
C PRO A 267 -14.39 11.97 0.72
N PHE A 268 -13.07 12.05 0.92
CA PHE A 268 -12.18 10.89 0.72
C PHE A 268 -11.20 10.68 1.87
N GLY A 269 -10.93 9.42 2.17
CA GLY A 269 -9.82 8.99 3.02
C GLY A 269 -8.79 8.20 2.24
N HIS A 270 -7.65 7.89 2.86
CA HIS A 270 -6.62 7.03 2.28
C HIS A 270 -6.09 6.03 3.31
N ALA A 271 -5.58 4.92 2.82
CA ALA A 271 -4.94 3.90 3.65
C ALA A 271 -3.70 3.32 2.97
N VAL A 272 -2.66 3.08 3.77
CA VAL A 272 -1.38 2.49 3.35
C VAL A 272 -1.04 1.34 4.28
N LEU A 273 -0.73 0.18 3.71
CA LEU A 273 -0.41 -1.06 4.41
C LEU A 273 1.09 -1.17 4.70
N VAL A 274 1.44 -1.59 5.91
CA VAL A 274 2.80 -2.00 6.29
C VAL A 274 3.00 -3.44 5.82
N LEU A 275 3.81 -3.63 4.78
CA LEU A 275 4.13 -4.93 4.19
C LEU A 275 5.26 -5.63 4.94
N ASP A 276 6.20 -4.86 5.48
CA ASP A 276 7.36 -5.37 6.20
C ASP A 276 7.94 -4.31 7.15
N VAL A 277 8.66 -4.76 8.17
CA VAL A 277 9.25 -3.91 9.22
C VAL A 277 10.67 -4.38 9.53
N ALA A 278 11.59 -3.42 9.63
CA ALA A 278 12.90 -3.58 10.22
C ALA A 278 13.16 -2.49 11.28
N LYS A 279 13.96 -2.79 12.29
CA LYS A 279 14.27 -1.88 13.40
C LYS A 279 15.78 -1.75 13.57
N ALA A 280 16.25 -0.55 13.89
CA ALA A 280 17.62 -0.28 14.28
C ALA A 280 17.73 -0.17 15.82
N GLU A 281 18.93 -0.36 16.36
CA GLU A 281 19.19 -0.26 17.81
C GLU A 281 18.97 1.15 18.37
N ASP A 282 19.11 2.18 17.53
CA ASP A 282 18.89 3.59 17.87
C ASP A 282 17.40 4.00 17.89
N GLY A 283 16.49 3.04 17.69
CA GLY A 283 15.05 3.24 17.73
C GLY A 283 14.42 3.66 16.39
N ARG A 284 15.22 3.83 15.32
CA ARG A 284 14.66 4.03 13.98
C ARG A 284 13.90 2.80 13.51
N VAL A 285 12.85 3.02 12.74
CA VAL A 285 12.03 1.97 12.13
C VAL A 285 12.03 2.13 10.61
N ALA A 286 12.34 1.07 9.89
CA ALA A 286 12.22 1.02 8.43
C ALA A 286 10.99 0.20 8.04
N LEU A 287 10.15 0.76 7.15
CA LEU A 287 8.89 0.15 6.71
C LEU A 287 8.91 -0.10 5.20
N LEU A 288 8.47 -1.29 4.76
CA LEU A 288 7.96 -1.44 3.40
C LEU A 288 6.48 -1.11 3.40
N LEU A 289 6.06 -0.24 2.49
CA LEU A 289 4.70 0.25 2.41
C LEU A 289 4.06 -0.12 1.08
N GLY A 290 2.78 -0.48 1.11
CA GLY A 290 1.99 -0.78 -0.08
C GLY A 290 0.63 -0.10 -0.06
N GLN A 291 0.09 0.20 -1.24
CA GLN A 291 -1.23 0.79 -1.38
C GLN A 291 -1.90 0.39 -2.71
N SER A 292 -3.23 0.49 -2.75
CA SER A 292 -3.98 0.84 -3.97
C SER A 292 -4.33 2.34 -3.91
N TYR A 293 -5.08 2.86 -4.87
CA TYR A 293 -5.51 4.26 -4.90
C TYR A 293 -6.94 4.42 -5.42
N MET A 294 -7.37 5.66 -5.64
CA MET A 294 -8.66 6.02 -6.22
C MET A 294 -8.41 6.83 -7.51
N PRO A 295 -8.94 6.43 -8.68
CA PRO A 295 -9.71 5.20 -8.98
C PRO A 295 -8.97 3.89 -8.68
N ALA A 296 -9.70 2.77 -8.71
CA ALA A 296 -9.14 1.43 -8.48
C ALA A 296 -8.00 1.12 -9.46
N GLN A 297 -6.88 0.67 -8.91
CA GLN A 297 -5.66 0.38 -9.65
C GLN A 297 -4.89 -0.78 -9.00
N SER A 298 -3.82 -1.23 -9.64
CA SER A 298 -2.94 -2.28 -9.12
C SER A 298 -2.50 -2.00 -7.68
N PHE A 299 -2.31 -3.03 -6.86
CA PHE A 299 -1.68 -2.83 -5.55
C PHE A 299 -0.16 -2.71 -5.73
N GLN A 300 0.40 -1.58 -5.31
CA GLN A 300 1.78 -1.21 -5.58
C GLN A 300 2.62 -1.14 -4.29
N VAL A 301 3.90 -1.52 -4.39
CA VAL A 301 4.91 -1.29 -3.36
C VAL A 301 5.50 0.10 -3.58
N LEU A 302 5.44 0.93 -2.55
CA LEU A 302 5.89 2.31 -2.58
C LEU A 302 7.40 2.40 -2.33
N ARG A 303 8.00 3.53 -2.73
CA ARG A 303 9.36 3.89 -2.33
C ARG A 303 9.51 5.40 -2.11
N PRO A 304 10.29 5.84 -1.10
CA PRO A 304 10.56 7.26 -0.87
C PRO A 304 11.35 7.89 -2.03
N ASP A 305 12.30 7.15 -2.59
CA ASP A 305 13.15 7.56 -3.71
C ASP A 305 13.71 6.33 -4.46
N ALA A 306 14.55 6.55 -5.46
CA ALA A 306 15.07 5.48 -6.32
C ALA A 306 16.11 4.56 -5.66
N SER A 307 16.70 4.96 -4.52
CA SER A 307 17.78 4.22 -3.85
C SER A 307 17.29 3.12 -2.92
N THR A 308 16.05 3.22 -2.43
CA THR A 308 15.49 2.26 -1.46
C THR A 308 13.98 2.23 -1.52
N ALA A 309 13.38 1.05 -1.27
CA ALA A 309 11.93 0.90 -1.04
C ALA A 309 11.53 1.09 0.43
N TRP A 310 12.51 1.14 1.34
CA TRP A 310 12.27 1.23 2.77
C TRP A 310 12.11 2.68 3.22
N PHE A 311 10.97 2.97 3.84
CA PHE A 311 10.69 4.24 4.49
C PHE A 311 11.29 4.22 5.90
N VAL A 312 12.39 4.95 6.11
CA VAL A 312 12.97 5.14 7.44
C VAL A 312 12.18 6.21 8.19
N VAL A 313 11.76 5.87 9.40
CA VAL A 313 11.01 6.73 10.31
C VAL A 313 11.89 6.97 11.53
N GLU A 314 12.18 8.25 11.80
CA GLU A 314 13.00 8.66 12.92
C GLU A 314 12.20 8.55 14.24
N PRO A 315 12.88 8.33 15.39
CA PRO A 315 12.20 8.21 16.68
C PRO A 315 11.28 9.40 16.98
N ASN A 316 11.75 10.61 16.67
CA ASN A 316 11.07 11.88 16.94
C ASN A 316 10.05 12.29 15.88
N ASP A 317 9.94 11.56 14.76
CA ASP A 317 8.92 11.86 13.76
C ASP A 317 7.52 11.71 14.36
N VAL A 318 6.61 12.62 14.02
CA VAL A 318 5.20 12.51 14.43
C VAL A 318 4.35 11.81 13.37
N ALA A 319 4.87 11.70 12.14
CA ALA A 319 4.16 11.20 10.98
C ALA A 319 5.09 10.41 10.03
N VAL A 320 4.49 9.57 9.18
CA VAL A 320 5.14 8.87 8.08
C VAL A 320 4.74 9.54 6.77
N THR A 321 5.73 10.11 6.07
CA THR A 321 5.50 10.73 4.77
C THR A 321 5.46 9.67 3.67
N THR A 322 4.43 9.73 2.83
CA THR A 322 4.26 8.86 1.67
C THR A 322 4.12 9.70 0.40
N PRO A 323 4.47 9.17 -0.79
CA PRO A 323 4.58 9.97 -2.01
C PRO A 323 3.25 10.44 -2.63
N PHE A 324 2.12 9.81 -2.26
CA PHE A 324 0.83 10.03 -2.95
C PHE A 324 -0.26 10.65 -2.06
N TRP A 325 0.05 10.94 -0.80
CA TRP A 325 -0.91 11.49 0.14
C TRP A 325 -0.21 12.36 1.18
N GLN A 326 -0.99 13.15 1.92
CA GLN A 326 -0.47 13.88 3.07
C GLN A 326 0.15 12.91 4.11
N PRO A 327 1.12 13.37 4.94
CA PRO A 327 1.76 12.52 5.94
C PRO A 327 0.75 11.87 6.90
N PHE A 328 0.93 10.59 7.18
CA PHE A 328 0.12 9.84 8.12
C PHE A 328 0.67 9.98 9.53
N LEU A 329 -0.11 10.52 10.47
CA LEU A 329 0.33 10.56 11.87
C LEU A 329 0.62 9.14 12.39
N LYS A 330 1.67 8.97 13.19
CA LYS A 330 1.98 7.67 13.84
C LYS A 330 0.79 7.14 14.67
N THR A 331 -0.05 8.05 15.19
CA THR A 331 -1.28 7.74 15.93
C THR A 331 -2.44 7.23 15.05
N SER A 332 -2.29 7.26 13.72
CA SER A 332 -3.24 6.73 12.74
C SER A 332 -2.98 5.26 12.39
N LEU A 333 -1.98 4.63 13.01
CA LEU A 333 -1.66 3.21 12.86
C LEU A 333 -2.77 2.32 13.46
N ARG A 334 -3.14 1.28 12.72
CA ARG A 334 -4.21 0.34 13.04
C ARG A 334 -3.84 -1.10 12.66
N ARG A 335 -4.51 -2.08 13.28
CA ARG A 335 -4.41 -3.52 12.99
C ARG A 335 -5.79 -4.16 12.93
N LEU A 336 -6.03 -5.00 11.92
CA LEU A 336 -7.25 -5.80 11.76
C LEU A 336 -7.28 -7.01 12.69
#